data_AF-A0A1Y1XDT6-F1
#
_entry.id   AF-A0A1Y1XDT6-F1
#
_cell.length_a   1.000
_cell.length_b   1.000
_cell.length_c   1.000
_cell.angle_alpha   90.00
_cell.angle_beta   90.00
_cell.angle_gamma   90.00
#
_symmetry.space_group_name_H-M   'P 1'
#
loop_
_entity.id
_entity.type
_entity.pdbx_description
1 polymer ?
#
loop_
_entity_poly.entity_id
_entity_poly.type
_entity_poly.pdbx_seq_one_letter_code
_entity_poly.pdbx_strand_id
1 'polypeptide(L)'
;MIHYLDNEMKNNSFNSDNENSSKSSEDNDNNNLFKFGSINNYMPKKISFCDILNLCKNPELKCIDVDYKNSKAIKFLKFLCSKFNLSYTTGKKQIKIIDADNKNNTYDNNNYWNFKNYCNRYNCDIYNLKDLDDKKKYFLLRRCKELGIKYTEIEYSVISKKENCENDGINILEEIKLKIDEDDRNGLFEEMKDDYYNNNIPNCNRREFINQYIEGIKWLLNTYYDKVLSWTWFFKYRFWKNKCKSYGPLISDLCDFKENENFEFDQGEPLKPLTQLLTILPSESFNLLPNSYKELLNINEIKELYPKISSFSSKSSMFKMCSSLPLFDSNKYKDLLKKLNKNLTEEELLRNSFGEMKEFHSHKTKEQMKILDDCIFLMENNNYDNALKKINELIRMIK
;
A
#
# COMPACT_ATOMS: atom_id res chain seq x y z
N MET A 1 6.56 6.75 -7.58
CA MET A 1 7.43 7.79 -8.18
C MET A 1 6.66 8.28 -9.40
N ILE A 2 5.82 9.28 -9.21
CA ILE A 2 4.99 9.90 -10.25
C ILE A 2 5.59 11.28 -10.42
N HIS A 3 6.05 11.60 -11.63
CA HIS A 3 6.75 12.86 -11.87
C HIS A 3 5.72 13.96 -12.16
N TYR A 4 5.76 15.03 -11.36
CA TYR A 4 5.07 16.28 -11.62
C TYR A 4 6.11 17.24 -12.19
N LEU A 5 5.83 17.85 -13.33
CA LEU A 5 6.66 18.94 -13.87
C LEU A 5 6.39 20.17 -13.01
N ASP A 6 7.21 20.39 -11.99
CA ASP A 6 7.24 21.64 -11.24
C ASP A 6 8.39 22.54 -11.73
N ASN A 7 8.32 23.82 -11.39
CA ASN A 7 9.30 24.84 -11.78
C ASN A 7 10.76 24.53 -11.39
N GLU A 8 11.02 23.51 -10.56
CA GLU A 8 12.37 23.03 -10.24
C GLU A 8 13.11 22.36 -11.41
N MET A 9 12.40 21.80 -12.41
CA MET A 9 13.06 21.27 -13.61
C MET A 9 13.52 22.36 -14.59
N LYS A 10 12.98 23.59 -14.50
CA LYS A 10 13.46 24.73 -15.31
C LYS A 10 14.88 25.15 -14.94
N ASN A 11 15.34 24.84 -13.72
CA ASN A 11 16.64 25.29 -13.22
C ASN A 11 17.75 24.24 -13.36
N ASN A 12 17.44 22.99 -13.72
CA ASN A 12 18.41 21.88 -13.71
C ASN A 12 18.78 21.32 -15.10
N SER A 13 18.32 21.95 -16.18
CA SER A 13 18.98 21.82 -17.49
C SER A 13 19.96 22.97 -17.67
N PHE A 14 21.18 22.65 -18.12
CA PHE A 14 22.37 23.52 -18.29
C PHE A 14 23.35 23.51 -17.12
N ASN A 15 24.20 22.48 -17.09
CA ASN A 15 25.65 22.67 -17.21
C ASN A 15 26.34 21.31 -17.44
N SER A 16 26.66 21.05 -18.71
CA SER A 16 27.70 20.10 -19.10
C SER A 16 29.05 20.84 -19.14
N ASP A 17 30.02 20.27 -18.42
CA ASP A 17 31.49 20.37 -18.58
C ASP A 17 32.20 21.71 -18.30
N ASN A 18 32.86 21.80 -17.12
CA ASN A 18 34.33 21.90 -17.01
C ASN A 18 34.83 21.99 -15.55
N GLU A 19 36.08 21.58 -15.38
CA GLU A 19 36.80 21.16 -14.17
C GLU A 19 37.11 22.25 -13.10
N ASN A 20 37.35 21.74 -11.88
CA ASN A 20 38.24 22.24 -10.82
C ASN A 20 38.00 23.62 -10.20
N SER A 21 37.47 23.65 -8.98
CA SER A 21 38.23 24.13 -7.81
C SER A 21 37.52 23.82 -6.49
N SER A 22 38.33 23.33 -5.55
CA SER A 22 38.02 23.14 -4.14
C SER A 22 37.37 24.36 -3.48
N LYS A 23 36.25 24.14 -2.78
CA LYS A 23 35.96 24.76 -1.48
C LYS A 23 34.82 24.03 -0.77
N SER A 24 35.13 23.64 0.46
CA SER A 24 34.24 23.11 1.49
C SER A 24 33.08 24.05 1.79
N SER A 25 31.86 23.52 1.79
CA SER A 25 30.80 23.93 2.70
C SER A 25 29.74 22.84 2.74
N GLU A 26 29.43 22.41 3.96
CA GLU A 26 28.38 21.48 4.36
C GLU A 26 27.15 21.49 3.45
N ASP A 27 27.01 20.43 2.64
CA ASP A 27 25.83 20.21 1.83
C ASP A 27 24.66 19.83 2.72
N ASN A 28 23.69 20.75 2.78
CA ASN A 28 22.32 20.48 3.16
C ASN A 28 21.71 19.47 2.18
N ASP A 29 21.91 18.20 2.49
CA ASP A 29 21.24 17.06 1.87
C ASP A 29 19.74 17.05 2.27
N ASN A 30 18.99 18.04 1.79
CA ASN A 30 17.52 18.04 1.77
C ASN A 30 16.99 17.26 0.55
N ASN A 31 17.66 16.16 0.22
CA ASN A 31 17.06 15.13 -0.61
C ASN A 31 15.97 14.45 0.23
N ASN A 32 14.73 14.57 -0.22
CA ASN A 32 13.54 13.86 0.27
C ASN A 32 13.72 12.33 0.13
N LEU A 33 14.64 11.75 0.90
CA LEU A 33 14.82 10.33 1.06
C LEU A 33 13.65 9.85 1.91
N PHE A 34 12.66 9.25 1.25
CA PHE A 34 11.57 8.56 1.94
C PHE A 34 12.18 7.53 2.91
N LYS A 35 12.20 7.85 4.20
CA LYS A 35 12.52 6.88 5.24
C LYS A 35 11.42 5.81 5.19
N PHE A 36 11.77 4.62 4.68
CA PHE A 36 10.86 3.47 4.53
C PHE A 36 10.08 3.14 5.82
N GLY A 37 10.60 3.49 7.00
CA GLY A 37 9.90 3.33 8.28
C GLY A 37 8.68 4.24 8.50
N SER A 38 8.42 5.22 7.64
CA SER A 38 7.29 6.17 7.79
C SER A 38 6.20 6.02 6.72
N ILE A 39 6.29 5.04 5.82
CA ILE A 39 5.30 4.83 4.74
C ILE A 39 3.86 4.65 5.27
N ASN A 40 3.72 4.10 6.48
CA ASN A 40 2.46 3.94 7.21
C ASN A 40 1.75 5.26 7.57
N ASN A 41 2.48 6.39 7.60
CA ASN A 41 1.90 7.71 7.83
C ASN A 41 1.44 8.39 6.52
N TYR A 42 1.80 7.81 5.37
CA TYR A 42 1.59 8.40 4.05
C TYR A 42 0.68 7.55 3.14
N MET A 43 0.39 6.29 3.50
CA MET A 43 -0.60 5.46 2.82
C MET A 43 -1.95 5.47 3.55
N PRO A 44 -3.08 5.43 2.81
CA PRO A 44 -4.38 5.15 3.40
C PRO A 44 -4.32 3.83 4.15
N LYS A 45 -4.74 3.81 5.42
CA LYS A 45 -4.78 2.59 6.20
C LYS A 45 -5.81 1.63 5.56
N LYS A 46 -5.64 0.31 5.73
CA LYS A 46 -6.66 -0.70 5.36
C LYS A 46 -8.07 -0.29 5.79
N ILE A 47 -8.14 0.32 6.98
CA ILE A 47 -9.33 0.90 7.59
C ILE A 47 -10.03 1.90 6.65
N SER A 48 -9.33 2.85 6.01
CA SER A 48 -9.96 3.83 5.08
C SER A 48 -10.72 3.19 3.92
N PHE A 49 -10.16 2.16 3.30
CA PHE A 49 -10.85 1.45 2.20
C PHE A 49 -11.99 0.59 2.74
N CYS A 50 -11.81 -0.06 3.90
CA CYS A 50 -12.88 -0.75 4.59
C CYS A 50 -14.03 0.20 4.96
N ASP A 51 -13.73 1.42 5.42
CA ASP A 51 -14.70 2.44 5.78
C ASP A 51 -15.50 2.90 4.55
N ILE A 52 -14.83 3.19 3.44
CA ILE A 52 -15.48 3.52 2.16
C ILE A 52 -16.38 2.36 1.69
N LEU A 53 -15.86 1.13 1.69
CA LEU A 53 -16.62 -0.04 1.27
C LEU A 53 -17.80 -0.32 2.19
N ASN A 54 -17.63 -0.17 3.51
CA ASN A 54 -18.70 -0.32 4.50
C ASN A 54 -19.77 0.75 4.31
N LEU A 55 -19.37 2.00 4.06
CA LEU A 55 -20.29 3.09 3.79
C LEU A 55 -21.09 2.83 2.50
N CYS A 56 -20.43 2.37 1.43
CA CYS A 56 -21.10 2.03 0.18
C CYS A 56 -22.05 0.82 0.30
N LYS A 57 -21.67 -0.21 1.06
CA LYS A 57 -22.44 -1.46 1.20
C LYS A 57 -23.60 -1.36 2.19
N ASN A 58 -23.48 -0.52 3.23
CA ASN A 58 -24.51 -0.42 4.26
C ASN A 58 -25.44 0.78 3.98
N PRO A 59 -26.72 0.56 3.63
CA PRO A 59 -27.65 1.64 3.30
C PRO A 59 -27.97 2.56 4.48
N GLU A 60 -27.86 2.08 5.73
CA GLU A 60 -28.20 2.85 6.94
C GLU A 60 -27.08 3.80 7.39
N LEU A 61 -25.82 3.50 7.03
CA LEU A 61 -24.68 4.35 7.34
C LEU A 61 -24.65 5.57 6.40
N LYS A 62 -24.79 6.77 6.96
CA LYS A 62 -24.72 8.05 6.22
C LYS A 62 -23.32 8.66 6.17
N CYS A 63 -22.52 8.47 7.22
CA CYS A 63 -21.17 9.03 7.31
C CYS A 63 -20.25 8.22 8.24
N ILE A 64 -18.93 8.40 8.09
CA ILE A 64 -17.87 7.80 8.91
C ILE A 64 -16.81 8.86 9.21
N ASP A 65 -16.37 8.90 10.46
CA ASP A 65 -15.30 9.80 10.90
C ASP A 65 -13.92 9.23 10.56
N VAL A 66 -13.02 10.12 10.14
CA VAL A 66 -11.68 9.76 9.72
C VAL A 66 -10.65 10.76 10.22
N ASP A 67 -9.51 10.26 10.71
CA ASP A 67 -8.41 11.09 11.26
C ASP A 67 -7.19 11.05 10.33
N TYR A 68 -7.24 11.83 9.25
CA TYR A 68 -6.10 12.05 8.36
C TYR A 68 -5.59 13.48 8.51
N LYS A 69 -4.33 13.62 8.94
CA LYS A 69 -3.68 14.93 9.16
C LYS A 69 -2.75 15.35 8.02
N ASN A 70 -2.40 14.43 7.11
CA ASN A 70 -1.46 14.68 6.03
C ASN A 70 -2.16 15.24 4.78
N SER A 71 -1.67 16.36 4.24
CA SER A 71 -2.25 17.03 3.07
C SER A 71 -2.28 16.18 1.79
N LYS A 72 -1.28 15.33 1.56
CA LYS A 72 -1.23 14.41 0.40
C LYS A 72 -2.21 13.24 0.57
N ALA A 73 -2.32 12.68 1.77
CA ALA A 73 -3.30 11.62 2.08
C ALA A 73 -4.74 12.13 1.95
N ILE A 74 -5.00 13.37 2.37
CA ILE A 74 -6.30 14.04 2.19
C ILE A 74 -6.65 14.19 0.70
N LYS A 75 -5.70 14.62 -0.15
CA LYS A 75 -5.92 14.73 -1.60
C LYS A 75 -6.31 13.39 -2.23
N PHE A 76 -5.61 12.32 -1.86
CA PHE A 76 -5.93 10.97 -2.34
C PHE A 76 -7.28 10.46 -1.81
N LEU A 77 -7.61 10.72 -0.55
CA LEU A 77 -8.90 10.32 0.01
C LEU A 77 -10.06 11.09 -0.64
N LYS A 78 -9.89 12.39 -0.92
CA LYS A 78 -10.85 13.18 -1.71
C LYS A 78 -11.06 12.56 -3.10
N PHE A 79 -9.99 12.11 -3.74
CA PHE A 79 -10.06 11.38 -5.01
C PHE A 79 -10.84 10.06 -4.89
N LEU A 80 -10.60 9.25 -3.85
CA LEU A 80 -11.37 8.03 -3.66
C LEU A 80 -12.84 8.32 -3.39
N CYS A 81 -13.13 9.26 -2.49
CA CYS A 81 -14.50 9.65 -2.17
C CYS A 81 -15.24 10.11 -3.44
N SER A 82 -14.59 10.87 -4.32
CA SER A 82 -15.23 11.29 -5.58
C SER A 82 -15.53 10.12 -6.53
N LYS A 83 -14.70 9.08 -6.58
CA LYS A 83 -14.98 7.87 -7.37
C LYS A 83 -16.15 7.03 -6.85
N PHE A 84 -16.47 7.14 -5.55
CA PHE A 84 -17.56 6.39 -4.92
C PHE A 84 -18.80 7.24 -4.60
N ASN A 85 -18.94 8.45 -5.18
CA ASN A 85 -20.02 9.41 -4.88
C ASN A 85 -20.15 9.79 -3.39
N LEU A 86 -19.01 9.86 -2.70
CA LEU A 86 -18.89 10.27 -1.31
C LEU A 86 -18.30 11.69 -1.22
N SER A 87 -18.60 12.40 -0.14
CA SER A 87 -18.03 13.71 0.19
C SER A 87 -17.07 13.59 1.37
N TYR A 88 -15.93 14.29 1.29
CA TYR A 88 -14.98 14.39 2.38
C TYR A 88 -14.97 15.82 2.93
N THR A 89 -15.39 15.99 4.18
CA THR A 89 -15.48 17.29 4.85
C THR A 89 -14.40 17.40 5.92
N THR A 90 -13.60 18.46 5.86
CA THR A 90 -12.55 18.78 6.86
C THR A 90 -13.01 19.88 7.80
N GLY A 91 -12.48 19.88 9.04
CA GLY A 91 -12.69 20.99 9.98
C GLY A 91 -13.99 20.92 10.76
N LYS A 92 -14.63 19.74 10.84
CA LYS A 92 -15.74 19.54 11.78
C LYS A 92 -15.21 19.59 13.21
N LYS A 93 -15.99 20.18 14.13
CA LYS A 93 -15.57 20.39 15.52
C LYS A 93 -16.30 19.44 16.45
N GLN A 94 -15.55 18.79 17.32
CA GLN A 94 -16.06 17.97 18.42
C GLN A 94 -15.67 18.61 19.74
N ILE A 95 -16.59 18.63 20.70
CA ILE A 95 -16.25 18.93 22.10
C ILE A 95 -15.83 17.63 22.78
N LYS A 96 -14.62 17.58 23.32
CA LYS A 96 -14.14 16.44 24.11
C LYS A 96 -13.96 16.87 25.56
N ILE A 97 -14.68 16.21 26.46
CA ILE A 97 -14.53 16.40 27.91
C ILE A 97 -13.23 15.71 28.35
N ILE A 98 -12.29 16.47 28.94
CA ILE A 98 -10.98 15.98 29.42
C ILE A 98 -10.94 15.92 30.95
N ASP A 99 -12.10 15.97 31.58
CA ASP A 99 -12.21 15.88 33.02
C ASP A 99 -11.89 14.45 33.50
N ALA A 100 -10.59 14.16 33.64
CA ALA A 100 -10.06 12.85 34.04
C ALA A 100 -10.31 12.57 35.53
N ASP A 101 -10.34 13.63 36.36
CA ASP A 101 -10.45 13.56 37.82
C ASP A 101 -11.88 13.17 38.29
N ASN A 102 -12.90 13.31 37.42
CA ASN A 102 -14.31 13.00 37.72
C ASN A 102 -14.81 11.67 37.14
N LYS A 103 -13.98 10.93 36.39
CA LYS A 103 -14.32 9.56 35.97
C LYS A 103 -14.16 8.52 37.09
N ASN A 104 -13.39 8.84 38.14
CA ASN A 104 -12.92 7.89 39.15
C ASN A 104 -13.50 8.12 40.57
N ASN A 105 -14.63 8.83 40.72
CA ASN A 105 -15.31 9.04 42.02
C ASN A 105 -14.44 9.69 43.13
N THR A 106 -13.45 10.51 42.80
CA THR A 106 -12.49 11.02 43.80
C THR A 106 -12.83 12.37 44.44
N TYR A 107 -13.95 13.01 44.11
CA TYR A 107 -14.44 14.20 44.83
C TYR A 107 -15.97 14.24 44.87
N ASP A 108 -16.52 14.72 45.99
CA ASP A 108 -17.95 14.78 46.36
C ASP A 108 -18.76 15.82 45.54
N ASN A 109 -18.41 16.00 44.27
CA ASN A 109 -18.96 17.06 43.41
C ASN A 109 -19.74 16.44 42.25
N ASN A 110 -21.06 16.33 42.41
CA ASN A 110 -22.01 15.77 41.43
C ASN A 110 -22.05 16.50 40.06
N ASN A 111 -21.17 17.46 39.81
CA ASN A 111 -21.13 18.31 38.62
C ASN A 111 -20.96 17.52 37.31
N TYR A 112 -20.10 16.51 37.28
CA TYR A 112 -19.93 15.67 36.07
C TYR A 112 -21.21 14.88 35.74
N TRP A 113 -21.82 14.26 36.76
CA TRP A 113 -23.08 13.52 36.58
C TRP A 113 -24.27 14.44 36.28
N ASN A 114 -24.30 15.64 36.86
CA ASN A 114 -25.25 16.69 36.52
C ASN A 114 -25.09 17.14 35.07
N PHE A 115 -23.85 17.28 34.58
CA PHE A 115 -23.58 17.58 33.18
C PHE A 115 -23.98 16.40 32.26
N LYS A 116 -23.69 15.15 32.64
CA LYS A 116 -24.14 13.96 31.90
C LYS A 116 -25.66 13.88 31.80
N ASN A 117 -26.37 14.12 32.90
CA ASN A 117 -27.83 14.18 32.93
C ASN A 117 -28.38 15.32 32.08
N TYR A 118 -27.70 16.47 32.07
CA TYR A 118 -28.02 17.58 31.18
C TYR A 118 -27.86 17.17 29.71
N CYS A 119 -26.72 16.59 29.32
CA CYS A 119 -26.49 16.08 27.96
C CYS A 119 -27.58 15.10 27.55
N ASN A 120 -27.91 14.12 28.40
CA ASN A 120 -28.95 13.12 28.14
C ASN A 120 -30.34 13.77 27.94
N ARG A 121 -30.71 14.79 28.74
CA ARG A 121 -31.99 15.52 28.56
C ARG A 121 -32.08 16.25 27.22
N TYR A 122 -30.95 16.68 26.67
CA TYR A 122 -30.86 17.32 25.35
C TYR A 122 -30.47 16.33 24.24
N ASN A 123 -30.61 15.02 24.48
CA ASN A 123 -30.30 13.93 23.55
C ASN A 123 -28.86 13.99 22.99
N CYS A 124 -27.91 14.40 23.83
CA CYS A 124 -26.50 14.50 23.52
C CYS A 124 -25.73 13.44 24.32
N ASP A 125 -24.89 12.64 23.66
CA ASP A 125 -23.98 11.72 24.34
C ASP A 125 -22.71 12.48 24.77
N ILE A 126 -22.44 12.50 26.08
CA ILE A 126 -21.25 13.14 26.67
C ILE A 126 -19.93 12.59 26.09
N TYR A 127 -19.91 11.34 25.62
CA TYR A 127 -18.73 10.74 25.00
C TYR A 127 -18.61 11.04 23.50
N ASN A 128 -19.67 11.56 22.88
CA ASN A 128 -19.77 11.80 21.45
C ASN A 128 -20.48 13.13 21.11
N LEU A 129 -19.97 14.24 21.65
CA LEU A 129 -20.46 15.60 21.39
C LEU A 129 -19.96 16.14 20.02
N LYS A 130 -20.42 15.49 18.94
CA LYS A 130 -20.14 15.81 17.53
C LYS A 130 -21.35 16.44 16.86
N ASP A 131 -21.13 17.15 15.74
CA ASP A 131 -22.19 17.70 14.86
C ASP A 131 -23.29 18.48 15.61
N LEU A 132 -22.90 19.21 16.66
CA LEU A 132 -23.81 20.02 17.47
C LEU A 132 -24.20 21.30 16.72
N ASP A 133 -25.49 21.61 16.68
CA ASP A 133 -25.95 22.93 16.23
C ASP A 133 -25.41 24.05 17.13
N ASP A 134 -25.29 25.28 16.60
CA ASP A 134 -24.68 26.41 17.30
C ASP A 134 -25.35 26.70 18.64
N LYS A 135 -26.66 26.46 18.72
CA LYS A 135 -27.46 26.68 19.92
C LYS A 135 -27.12 25.65 21.01
N LYS A 136 -27.10 24.36 20.67
CA LYS A 136 -26.70 23.26 21.56
C LYS A 136 -25.24 23.41 21.99
N LYS A 137 -24.35 23.73 21.05
CA LYS A 137 -22.95 24.01 21.35
C LYS A 137 -22.83 25.13 22.38
N TYR A 138 -23.50 26.26 22.17
CA TYR A 138 -23.49 27.38 23.11
C TYR A 138 -23.97 26.98 24.51
N PHE A 139 -25.11 26.28 24.60
CA PHE A 139 -25.66 25.83 25.89
C PHE A 139 -24.77 24.83 26.61
N LEU A 140 -24.18 23.87 25.89
CA LEU A 140 -23.26 22.88 26.46
C LEU A 140 -21.98 23.54 26.98
N LEU A 141 -21.37 24.43 26.20
CA LEU A 141 -20.16 25.13 26.62
C LEU A 141 -20.42 26.06 27.81
N ARG A 142 -21.56 26.76 27.82
CA ARG A 142 -22.00 27.56 28.96
C ARG A 142 -22.17 26.68 30.21
N ARG A 143 -22.81 25.52 30.07
CA ARG A 143 -23.02 24.60 31.18
C ARG A 143 -21.71 23.97 31.68
N CYS A 144 -20.76 23.69 30.80
CA CYS A 144 -19.40 23.28 31.20
C CYS A 144 -18.73 24.35 32.06
N LYS A 145 -18.83 25.63 31.69
CA LYS A 145 -18.28 26.75 32.47
C LYS A 145 -18.96 26.91 33.83
N GLU A 146 -20.29 26.81 33.88
CA GLU A 146 -21.07 26.90 35.13
C GLU A 146 -20.74 25.76 36.11
N LEU A 147 -20.45 24.56 35.60
CA LEU A 147 -20.16 23.38 36.40
C LEU A 147 -18.66 23.10 36.59
N GLY A 148 -17.78 23.93 36.02
CA GLY A 148 -16.32 23.76 36.09
C GLY A 148 -15.77 22.55 35.31
N ILE A 149 -16.50 22.03 34.32
CA ILE A 149 -16.11 20.85 33.53
C ILE A 149 -15.00 21.23 32.53
N LYS A 150 -13.87 20.52 32.58
CA LYS A 150 -12.75 20.69 31.65
C LYS A 150 -13.07 20.08 30.28
N TYR A 151 -12.89 20.84 29.20
CA TYR A 151 -13.13 20.38 27.82
C TYR A 151 -12.08 20.93 26.84
N THR A 152 -11.98 20.30 25.67
CA THR A 152 -11.27 20.80 24.48
C THR A 152 -12.16 20.72 23.25
N GLU A 153 -11.90 21.59 22.27
CA GLU A 153 -12.43 21.43 20.93
C GLU A 153 -11.37 20.75 20.06
N ILE A 154 -11.76 19.67 19.37
CA ILE A 154 -10.90 18.92 18.46
C ILE A 154 -11.51 18.98 17.07
N GLU A 155 -10.66 19.18 16.06
CA GLU A 155 -11.06 19.08 14.66
C GLU A 155 -10.94 17.64 14.16
N TYR A 156 -11.97 17.18 13.44
CA TYR A 156 -12.01 15.90 12.79
C TYR A 156 -12.52 16.03 11.35
N SER A 157 -12.33 14.98 10.57
CA SER A 157 -12.81 14.91 9.19
C SER A 157 -13.83 13.80 9.04
N VAL A 158 -14.72 13.92 8.06
CA VAL A 158 -15.84 13.00 7.84
C VAL A 158 -15.96 12.64 6.38
N ILE A 159 -16.22 11.36 6.10
CA ILE A 159 -16.68 10.86 4.81
C ILE A 159 -18.20 10.68 4.89
N SER A 160 -18.97 11.28 3.99
CA SER A 160 -20.44 11.17 3.96
C SER A 160 -20.95 10.77 2.58
N LYS A 161 -22.11 10.12 2.52
CA LYS A 161 -22.84 9.92 1.26
C LYS A 161 -23.39 11.27 0.77
N LYS A 162 -23.25 11.58 -0.52
CA LYS A 162 -23.88 12.76 -1.12
C LYS A 162 -25.39 12.51 -1.25
N GLU A 163 -26.22 13.23 -0.48
CA GLU A 163 -27.66 13.31 -0.73
C GLU A 163 -27.89 14.35 -1.84
N ASN A 164 -28.42 13.91 -2.98
CA ASN A 164 -28.66 14.64 -4.24
C ASN A 164 -27.45 14.76 -5.18
N CYS A 165 -27.64 14.18 -6.37
CA CYS A 165 -26.70 14.19 -7.48
C CYS A 165 -26.86 15.48 -8.28
N GLU A 166 -25.89 16.37 -8.15
CA GLU A 166 -25.36 17.11 -9.30
C GLU A 166 -23.86 16.83 -9.34
N ASN A 167 -23.34 16.62 -10.56
CA ASN A 167 -22.00 16.15 -10.87
C ASN A 167 -20.90 17.16 -10.50
N ASP A 168 -20.77 17.50 -9.22
CA ASP A 168 -19.65 18.27 -8.69
C ASP A 168 -18.55 17.29 -8.25
N GLY A 169 -18.09 16.49 -9.19
CA GLY A 169 -16.75 15.94 -9.09
C GLY A 169 -15.81 17.10 -9.35
N ILE A 170 -15.12 17.60 -8.33
CA ILE A 170 -13.84 18.24 -8.59
C ILE A 170 -12.97 17.13 -9.19
N ASN A 171 -12.97 17.08 -10.51
CA ASN A 171 -12.16 16.16 -11.26
C ASN A 171 -10.75 16.75 -11.15
N ILE A 172 -9.98 16.32 -10.15
CA ILE A 172 -8.59 16.74 -9.96
C ILE A 172 -7.80 16.55 -11.27
N LEU A 173 -8.19 15.57 -12.10
CA LEU A 173 -7.62 15.38 -13.43
C LEU A 173 -8.04 16.52 -14.37
N GLU A 174 -9.27 17.02 -14.33
CA GLU A 174 -9.66 18.26 -15.03
C GLU A 174 -8.98 19.51 -14.46
N GLU A 175 -8.82 19.66 -13.14
CA GLU A 175 -8.06 20.79 -12.59
C GLU A 175 -6.58 20.76 -13.02
N ILE A 176 -5.98 19.56 -13.06
CA ILE A 176 -4.62 19.36 -13.56
C ILE A 176 -4.57 19.63 -15.07
N LYS A 177 -5.55 19.14 -15.85
CA LYS A 177 -5.64 19.43 -17.29
C LYS A 177 -5.82 20.91 -17.55
N LEU A 178 -6.73 21.59 -16.87
CA LEU A 178 -6.94 23.03 -16.98
C LEU A 178 -5.67 23.81 -16.64
N LYS A 179 -4.93 23.42 -15.58
CA LYS A 179 -3.64 24.04 -15.27
C LYS A 179 -2.58 23.78 -16.35
N ILE A 180 -2.53 22.56 -16.89
CA ILE A 180 -1.63 22.24 -18.00
C ILE A 180 -2.01 23.10 -19.22
N ASP A 181 -3.30 23.20 -19.56
CA ASP A 181 -3.80 23.99 -20.68
C ASP A 181 -3.56 25.50 -20.49
N GLU A 182 -3.68 26.00 -19.25
CA GLU A 182 -3.36 27.39 -18.88
C GLU A 182 -1.85 27.69 -18.95
N ASP A 183 -1.02 26.72 -18.55
CA ASP A 183 0.44 26.82 -18.58
C ASP A 183 1.02 26.55 -19.98
N ASP A 184 0.32 25.81 -20.84
CA ASP A 184 0.68 25.48 -22.22
C ASP A 184 0.37 26.62 -23.20
N ARG A 185 0.80 27.84 -22.83
CA ARG A 185 0.80 28.97 -23.75
C ARG A 185 1.82 28.71 -24.86
N ASN A 186 1.32 28.20 -25.99
CA ASN A 186 1.98 27.98 -27.29
C ASN A 186 2.45 26.54 -27.61
N GLY A 187 1.99 25.49 -26.93
CA GLY A 187 2.36 24.10 -27.24
C GLY A 187 3.72 23.64 -26.67
N LEU A 188 4.33 24.47 -25.82
CA LEU A 188 5.60 24.20 -25.16
C LEU A 188 5.52 22.96 -24.24
N PHE A 189 4.36 22.70 -23.65
CA PHE A 189 4.18 21.55 -22.76
C PHE A 189 4.28 20.22 -23.52
N GLU A 190 3.66 20.11 -24.69
CA GLU A 190 3.74 18.89 -25.51
C GLU A 190 5.16 18.68 -26.06
N GLU A 191 5.87 19.75 -26.43
CA GLU A 191 7.31 19.66 -26.79
C GLU A 191 8.16 19.15 -25.62
N MET A 192 7.99 19.71 -24.41
CA MET A 192 8.70 19.26 -23.20
C MET A 192 8.36 17.81 -22.83
N LYS A 193 7.12 17.39 -23.08
CA LYS A 193 6.66 16.02 -22.88
C LYS A 193 7.31 15.06 -23.85
N ASP A 194 7.37 15.41 -25.13
CA ASP A 194 8.11 14.65 -26.15
C ASP A 194 9.59 14.53 -25.77
N ASP A 195 10.22 15.63 -25.36
CA ASP A 195 11.60 15.65 -24.88
C ASP A 195 11.81 14.75 -23.66
N TYR A 196 10.89 14.77 -22.70
CA TYR A 196 10.96 13.88 -21.53
C TYR A 196 10.99 12.41 -21.96
N TYR A 197 10.05 11.99 -22.81
CA TYR A 197 9.95 10.60 -23.25
C TYR A 197 11.14 10.19 -24.12
N ASN A 198 11.58 11.04 -25.04
CA ASN A 198 12.73 10.77 -25.90
C ASN A 198 14.03 10.61 -25.10
N ASN A 199 14.23 11.45 -24.08
CA ASN A 199 15.46 11.46 -23.28
C ASN A 199 15.48 10.40 -22.16
N ASN A 200 14.32 10.11 -21.55
CA ASN A 200 14.23 9.24 -20.38
C ASN A 200 13.72 7.84 -20.70
N ILE A 201 12.98 7.66 -21.80
CA ILE A 201 12.36 6.38 -22.17
C ILE A 201 12.50 6.21 -23.70
N PRO A 202 13.74 6.13 -24.22
CA PRO A 202 13.98 6.16 -25.66
C PRO A 202 13.33 4.97 -26.37
N ASN A 203 12.83 5.20 -27.58
CA ASN A 203 12.13 4.20 -28.41
C ASN A 203 10.87 3.60 -27.76
N CYS A 204 10.25 4.27 -26.78
CA CYS A 204 9.03 3.78 -26.17
C CYS A 204 7.79 4.08 -27.02
N ASN A 205 6.87 3.12 -27.08
CA ASN A 205 5.49 3.44 -27.41
C ASN A 205 4.82 4.00 -26.15
N ARG A 206 4.53 5.32 -26.14
CA ARG A 206 4.00 6.02 -24.94
C ARG A 206 2.76 5.34 -24.37
N ARG A 207 1.83 4.93 -25.24
CA ARG A 207 0.59 4.25 -24.82
C ARG A 207 0.92 2.91 -24.15
N GLU A 208 1.72 2.06 -24.79
CA GLU A 208 2.12 0.78 -24.19
C GLU A 208 2.86 0.96 -22.85
N PHE A 209 3.69 2.00 -22.73
CA PHE A 209 4.38 2.34 -21.49
C PHE A 209 3.40 2.69 -20.35
N ILE A 210 2.45 3.57 -20.63
CA ILE A 210 1.40 3.95 -19.68
C ILE A 210 0.59 2.72 -19.27
N ASN A 211 0.22 1.88 -20.24
CA ASN A 211 -0.56 0.67 -20.00
C ASN A 211 0.19 -0.29 -19.09
N GLN A 212 1.47 -0.57 -19.36
CA GLN A 212 2.32 -1.40 -18.50
C GLN A 212 2.49 -0.80 -17.09
N TYR A 213 2.51 0.52 -16.97
CA TYR A 213 2.59 1.18 -15.67
C TYR A 213 1.30 0.98 -14.86
N ILE A 214 0.14 1.16 -15.50
CA ILE A 214 -1.18 0.96 -14.88
C ILE A 214 -1.41 -0.52 -14.56
N GLU A 215 -1.03 -1.41 -15.47
CA GLU A 215 -1.00 -2.86 -15.26
C GLU A 215 -0.17 -3.21 -14.01
N GLY A 216 0.98 -2.57 -13.83
CA GLY A 216 1.82 -2.74 -12.64
C GLY A 216 1.20 -2.22 -11.35
N ILE A 217 0.47 -1.09 -11.40
CA ILE A 217 -0.31 -0.62 -10.25
C ILE A 217 -1.40 -1.62 -9.90
N LYS A 218 -2.13 -2.13 -10.90
CA LYS A 218 -3.17 -3.15 -10.71
C LYS A 218 -2.59 -4.45 -10.14
N TRP A 219 -1.47 -4.92 -10.66
CA TRP A 219 -0.74 -6.09 -10.14
C TRP A 219 -0.32 -5.89 -8.68
N LEU A 220 0.25 -4.72 -8.37
CA LEU A 220 0.69 -4.39 -7.02
C LEU A 220 -0.50 -4.36 -6.05
N LEU A 221 -1.56 -3.61 -6.37
CA LEU A 221 -2.72 -3.49 -5.50
C LEU A 221 -3.38 -4.85 -5.23
N ASN A 222 -3.58 -5.67 -6.26
CA ASN A 222 -4.17 -7.00 -6.06
C ASN A 222 -3.27 -7.91 -5.22
N THR A 223 -1.96 -7.85 -5.41
CA THR A 223 -1.01 -8.62 -4.58
C THR A 223 -1.11 -8.28 -3.10
N TYR A 224 -1.39 -7.00 -2.76
CA TYR A 224 -1.55 -6.56 -1.38
C TYR A 224 -2.93 -6.86 -0.79
N TYR A 225 -3.98 -6.82 -1.59
CA TYR A 225 -5.37 -6.83 -1.10
C TYR A 225 -6.14 -8.12 -1.37
N ASP A 226 -5.69 -8.95 -2.30
CA ASP A 226 -6.36 -10.20 -2.68
C ASP A 226 -5.30 -11.30 -2.87
N LYS A 227 -4.96 -11.62 -4.12
CA LYS A 227 -3.98 -12.64 -4.50
C LYS A 227 -2.99 -12.09 -5.52
N VAL A 228 -1.86 -12.78 -5.64
CA VAL A 228 -0.90 -12.53 -6.72
C VAL A 228 -1.58 -12.81 -8.06
N LEU A 229 -1.75 -11.77 -8.89
CA LEU A 229 -2.39 -11.90 -10.21
C LEU A 229 -1.51 -12.62 -11.22
N SER A 230 -0.18 -12.53 -11.07
CA SER A 230 0.79 -13.16 -11.96
C SER A 230 2.14 -13.28 -11.28
N TRP A 231 2.68 -14.50 -11.22
CA TRP A 231 4.04 -14.76 -10.72
C TRP A 231 5.13 -14.41 -11.74
N THR A 232 4.76 -14.33 -13.01
CA THR A 232 5.66 -14.11 -14.14
C THR A 232 5.64 -12.67 -14.63
N TRP A 233 4.67 -11.87 -14.19
CA TRP A 233 4.56 -10.47 -14.57
C TRP A 233 5.75 -9.65 -14.09
N PHE A 234 6.22 -8.77 -14.96
CA PHE A 234 7.24 -7.80 -14.62
C PHE A 234 7.08 -6.53 -15.46
N PHE A 235 7.50 -5.39 -14.92
CA PHE A 235 7.51 -4.13 -15.65
C PHE A 235 8.55 -4.14 -16.78
N LYS A 236 8.09 -4.06 -18.03
CA LYS A 236 8.94 -4.25 -19.23
C LYS A 236 9.94 -3.11 -19.48
N TYR A 237 9.61 -1.89 -19.05
CA TYR A 237 10.41 -0.71 -19.32
C TYR A 237 11.48 -0.51 -18.26
N ARG A 238 12.70 -0.96 -18.58
CA ARG A 238 13.86 -0.93 -17.68
C ARG A 238 15.09 -0.43 -18.40
N PHE A 239 16.04 0.06 -17.62
CA PHE A 239 17.30 0.59 -18.14
C PHE A 239 18.06 -0.43 -19.00
N TRP A 240 18.14 -1.69 -18.59
CA TRP A 240 18.96 -2.70 -19.28
C TRP A 240 18.48 -3.05 -20.69
N LYS A 241 17.16 -3.07 -20.88
CA LYS A 241 16.54 -3.47 -22.15
C LYS A 241 16.30 -2.27 -23.07
N ASN A 242 15.83 -1.16 -22.49
CA ASN A 242 15.32 -0.02 -23.23
C ASN A 242 16.10 1.28 -22.95
N LYS A 243 17.21 1.23 -22.18
CA LYS A 243 17.98 2.41 -21.74
C LYS A 243 17.12 3.47 -21.03
N CYS A 244 15.99 3.04 -20.44
CA CYS A 244 15.10 3.90 -19.67
C CYS A 244 15.81 4.44 -18.43
N LYS A 245 15.88 5.77 -18.30
CA LYS A 245 16.39 6.50 -17.12
C LYS A 245 15.29 6.80 -16.09
N SER A 246 14.02 6.65 -16.49
CA SER A 246 12.87 6.81 -15.60
C SER A 246 11.92 5.61 -15.66
N TYR A 247 11.11 5.47 -14.61
CA TYR A 247 10.23 4.33 -14.37
C TYR A 247 8.74 4.69 -14.34
N GLY A 248 8.37 5.97 -14.50
CA GLY A 248 6.97 6.41 -14.42
C GLY A 248 6.59 7.41 -15.51
N PRO A 249 5.33 7.41 -15.98
CA PRO A 249 4.83 8.39 -16.92
C PRO A 249 4.62 9.76 -16.27
N LEU A 250 4.39 10.77 -17.10
CA LEU A 250 3.89 12.05 -16.63
C LEU A 250 2.43 11.90 -16.16
N ILE A 251 2.04 12.76 -15.21
CA ILE A 251 0.67 12.77 -14.68
C ILE A 251 -0.34 13.11 -15.77
N SER A 252 0.00 14.02 -16.69
CA SER A 252 -0.85 14.40 -17.82
C SER A 252 -1.34 13.18 -18.60
N ASP A 253 -0.42 12.27 -18.93
CA ASP A 253 -0.74 11.03 -19.63
C ASP A 253 -1.61 10.05 -18.83
N LEU A 254 -1.48 10.03 -17.50
CA LEU A 254 -2.36 9.26 -16.64
C LEU A 254 -3.77 9.87 -16.57
N CYS A 255 -3.90 11.19 -16.74
CA CYS A 255 -5.19 11.89 -16.78
C CYS A 255 -5.98 11.59 -18.06
N ASP A 256 -5.29 11.22 -19.13
CA ASP A 256 -5.89 10.86 -20.42
C ASP A 256 -6.15 9.37 -20.60
N PHE A 257 -5.74 8.55 -19.62
CA PHE A 257 -6.02 7.12 -19.62
C PHE A 257 -7.53 6.87 -19.55
N LYS A 258 -8.05 6.09 -20.50
CA LYS A 258 -9.43 5.63 -20.53
C LYS A 258 -9.46 4.14 -20.19
N GLU A 259 -10.35 3.74 -19.28
CA GLU A 259 -10.43 2.41 -18.66
C GLU A 259 -10.73 1.22 -19.60
N ASN A 260 -10.71 1.41 -20.92
CA ASN A 260 -11.11 0.38 -21.89
C ASN A 260 -10.05 -0.70 -22.18
N GLU A 261 -9.05 -0.84 -21.32
CA GLU A 261 -7.98 -1.81 -21.51
C GLU A 261 -8.14 -3.01 -20.58
N ASN A 262 -8.55 -4.13 -21.16
CA ASN A 262 -8.55 -5.41 -20.47
C ASN A 262 -7.11 -5.85 -20.20
N PHE A 263 -6.62 -5.57 -18.99
CA PHE A 263 -5.36 -6.16 -18.51
C PHE A 263 -5.58 -7.63 -18.17
N GLU A 264 -5.13 -8.50 -19.08
CA GLU A 264 -5.08 -9.95 -18.86
C GLU A 264 -3.77 -10.31 -18.16
N PHE A 265 -3.88 -10.96 -17.01
CA PHE A 265 -2.72 -11.49 -16.28
C PHE A 265 -2.71 -13.00 -16.42
N ASP A 266 -1.58 -13.55 -16.89
CA ASP A 266 -1.30 -14.97 -16.74
C ASP A 266 -0.86 -15.23 -15.29
N GLN A 267 -1.65 -16.01 -14.54
CA GLN A 267 -1.36 -16.30 -13.14
C GLN A 267 0.03 -16.92 -12.98
N GLY A 268 0.41 -17.83 -13.88
CA GLY A 268 1.65 -18.58 -13.79
C GLY A 268 1.82 -19.31 -12.44
N GLU A 269 3.06 -19.70 -12.16
CA GLU A 269 3.44 -20.37 -10.92
C GLU A 269 4.71 -19.74 -10.35
N PRO A 270 4.91 -19.77 -9.02
CA PRO A 270 6.17 -19.35 -8.42
C PRO A 270 7.33 -20.18 -8.98
N LEU A 271 8.50 -19.56 -9.10
CA LEU A 271 9.71 -20.28 -9.49
C LEU A 271 10.08 -21.30 -8.41
N LYS A 272 10.59 -22.47 -8.83
CA LYS A 272 11.16 -23.44 -7.90
C LYS A 272 12.38 -22.83 -7.17
N PRO A 273 12.68 -23.25 -5.93
CA PRO A 273 13.74 -22.65 -5.11
C PRO A 273 15.08 -22.49 -5.82
N LEU A 274 15.57 -23.52 -6.54
CA LEU A 274 16.86 -23.43 -7.23
C LEU A 274 16.82 -22.51 -8.46
N THR A 275 15.71 -22.49 -9.19
CA THR A 275 15.52 -21.55 -10.31
C THR A 275 15.45 -20.12 -9.80
N GLN A 276 14.74 -19.89 -8.69
CA GLN A 276 14.72 -18.57 -8.04
C GLN A 276 16.11 -18.15 -7.58
N LEU A 277 16.87 -19.04 -6.92
CA LEU A 277 18.25 -18.75 -6.51
C LEU A 277 19.12 -18.37 -7.72
N LEU A 278 18.99 -19.08 -8.83
CA LEU A 278 19.69 -18.73 -10.06
C LEU A 278 19.34 -17.31 -10.52
N THR A 279 18.08 -16.87 -10.40
CA THR A 279 17.68 -15.52 -10.84
C THR A 279 18.17 -14.38 -9.93
N ILE A 280 18.55 -14.67 -8.68
CA ILE A 280 18.87 -13.63 -7.68
C ILE A 280 20.34 -13.61 -7.25
N LEU A 281 21.04 -14.74 -7.35
CA LEU A 281 22.40 -14.85 -6.86
C LEU A 281 23.39 -14.19 -7.82
N PRO A 282 24.36 -13.40 -7.32
CA PRO A 282 25.52 -13.01 -8.13
C PRO A 282 26.43 -14.22 -8.37
N SER A 283 27.26 -14.15 -9.41
CA SER A 283 28.16 -15.24 -9.84
C SER A 283 29.06 -15.76 -8.70
N GLU A 284 29.46 -14.87 -7.80
CA GLU A 284 30.32 -15.12 -6.65
C GLU A 284 29.67 -15.98 -5.56
N SER A 285 28.33 -16.07 -5.55
CA SER A 285 27.55 -16.88 -4.59
C SER A 285 27.01 -18.18 -5.19
N PHE A 286 27.50 -18.60 -6.37
CA PHE A 286 27.05 -19.82 -7.04
C PHE A 286 27.47 -21.10 -6.32
N ASN A 287 28.33 -21.01 -5.31
CA ASN A 287 28.61 -22.11 -4.39
C ASN A 287 27.38 -22.56 -3.58
N LEU A 288 26.33 -21.73 -3.47
CA LEU A 288 25.05 -22.08 -2.83
C LEU A 288 24.13 -22.94 -3.71
N LEU A 289 24.42 -23.02 -5.02
CA LEU A 289 23.72 -23.87 -5.96
C LEU A 289 24.34 -25.28 -6.01
N PRO A 290 23.53 -26.31 -6.32
CA PRO A 290 24.03 -27.66 -6.60
C PRO A 290 25.16 -27.68 -7.62
N ASN A 291 26.01 -28.69 -7.54
CA ASN A 291 27.14 -28.83 -8.47
C ASN A 291 26.70 -28.89 -9.94
N SER A 292 25.54 -29.49 -10.24
CA SER A 292 24.99 -29.53 -11.59
C SER A 292 24.76 -28.13 -12.17
N TYR A 293 24.32 -27.17 -11.35
CA TYR A 293 24.07 -25.79 -11.77
C TYR A 293 25.35 -25.00 -12.05
N LYS A 294 26.52 -25.43 -11.55
CA LYS A 294 27.80 -24.74 -11.82
C LYS A 294 28.19 -24.80 -13.30
N GLU A 295 27.70 -25.79 -14.05
CA GLU A 295 27.90 -25.88 -15.50
C GLU A 295 27.34 -24.65 -16.25
N LEU A 296 26.34 -23.96 -15.67
CA LEU A 296 25.75 -22.75 -16.25
C LEU A 296 26.78 -21.63 -16.42
N LEU A 297 27.77 -21.54 -15.51
CA LEU A 297 28.84 -20.55 -15.61
C LEU A 297 29.74 -20.79 -16.82
N ASN A 298 29.69 -21.94 -17.48
CA ASN A 298 30.46 -22.18 -18.69
C ASN A 298 29.77 -21.67 -19.96
N ILE A 299 28.47 -21.35 -19.88
CA ILE A 299 27.67 -20.85 -21.00
C ILE A 299 27.82 -19.33 -21.08
N ASN A 300 28.42 -18.83 -22.17
CA ASN A 300 28.72 -17.40 -22.34
C ASN A 300 27.48 -16.52 -22.24
N GLU A 301 26.36 -16.93 -22.85
CA GLU A 301 25.09 -16.20 -22.79
C GLU A 301 24.58 -16.02 -21.34
N ILE A 302 24.82 -17.01 -20.48
CA ILE A 302 24.40 -16.95 -19.08
C ILE A 302 25.37 -16.10 -18.27
N LYS A 303 26.68 -16.19 -18.53
CA LYS A 303 27.69 -15.33 -17.88
C LYS A 303 27.37 -13.83 -18.05
N GLU A 304 26.85 -13.42 -19.20
CA GLU A 304 26.46 -12.02 -19.47
C GLU A 304 25.33 -11.53 -18.55
N LEU A 305 24.50 -12.45 -18.02
CA LEU A 305 23.44 -12.13 -17.05
C LEU A 305 24.01 -11.83 -15.65
N TYR A 306 25.25 -12.25 -15.35
CA TYR A 306 25.87 -12.14 -14.03
C TYR A 306 27.18 -11.35 -14.09
N PRO A 307 27.14 -10.02 -14.21
CA PRO A 307 28.35 -9.21 -14.11
C PRO A 307 28.98 -9.34 -12.72
N LYS A 308 30.31 -9.33 -12.69
CA LYS A 308 31.09 -9.42 -11.45
C LYS A 308 30.85 -8.21 -10.56
N ILE A 309 30.79 -8.42 -9.24
CA ILE A 309 30.60 -7.32 -8.27
C ILE A 309 31.75 -6.30 -8.35
N SER A 310 32.97 -6.76 -8.66
CA SER A 310 34.13 -5.88 -8.84
C SER A 310 34.05 -4.94 -10.05
N SER A 311 33.10 -5.15 -10.96
CA SER A 311 32.89 -4.26 -12.11
C SER A 311 32.18 -2.95 -11.74
N PHE A 312 31.60 -2.87 -10.53
CA PHE A 312 30.91 -1.67 -10.07
C PHE A 312 31.87 -0.74 -9.33
N SER A 313 31.90 0.54 -9.74
CA SER A 313 32.80 1.56 -9.19
C SER A 313 32.50 1.98 -7.75
N SER A 314 31.28 1.76 -7.25
CA SER A 314 30.89 2.05 -5.86
C SER A 314 29.62 1.31 -5.45
N LYS A 315 29.29 1.24 -4.16
CA LYS A 315 28.01 0.67 -3.67
C LYS A 315 26.79 1.41 -4.22
N SER A 316 26.85 2.74 -4.31
CA SER A 316 25.76 3.55 -4.88
C SER A 316 25.59 3.27 -6.38
N SER A 317 26.72 3.16 -7.10
CA SER A 317 26.73 2.73 -8.51
C SER A 317 26.13 1.33 -8.67
N MET A 318 26.50 0.38 -7.80
CA MET A 318 25.94 -0.96 -7.79
C MET A 318 24.42 -0.95 -7.62
N PHE A 319 23.84 -0.22 -6.66
CA PHE A 319 22.38 -0.17 -6.52
C PHE A 319 21.68 0.44 -7.75
N LYS A 320 22.26 1.49 -8.35
CA LYS A 320 21.75 2.06 -9.60
C LYS A 320 21.84 1.06 -10.75
N MET A 321 22.95 0.34 -10.88
CA MET A 321 23.22 -0.59 -11.97
C MET A 321 22.53 -1.96 -11.79
N CYS A 322 22.22 -2.40 -10.57
CA CYS A 322 21.47 -3.63 -10.31
C CYS A 322 20.07 -3.56 -10.93
N SER A 323 19.45 -2.38 -10.95
CA SER A 323 18.19 -2.15 -11.67
C SER A 323 18.32 -2.24 -13.20
N SER A 324 19.57 -2.25 -13.68
CA SER A 324 20.00 -2.31 -15.07
C SER A 324 20.58 -3.67 -15.45
N LEU A 325 20.33 -4.74 -14.68
CA LEU A 325 20.75 -6.09 -15.06
C LEU A 325 19.73 -6.79 -15.96
N PRO A 326 20.20 -7.59 -16.94
CA PRO A 326 19.35 -8.53 -17.65
C PRO A 326 18.60 -9.45 -16.70
N LEU A 327 17.34 -9.73 -17.01
CA LEU A 327 16.58 -10.73 -16.27
C LEU A 327 16.80 -12.11 -16.84
N PHE A 328 16.89 -13.09 -15.95
CA PHE A 328 16.87 -14.49 -16.32
C PHE A 328 15.46 -14.89 -16.77
N ASP A 329 15.30 -15.29 -18.03
CA ASP A 329 14.04 -15.78 -18.59
C ASP A 329 13.92 -17.30 -18.38
N SER A 330 13.15 -17.70 -17.36
CA SER A 330 12.95 -19.11 -17.01
C SER A 330 12.27 -19.92 -18.12
N ASN A 331 11.47 -19.28 -18.99
CA ASN A 331 10.83 -19.95 -20.12
C ASN A 331 11.85 -20.24 -21.22
N LYS A 332 12.72 -19.27 -21.53
CA LYS A 332 13.82 -19.45 -22.49
C LYS A 332 14.77 -20.59 -22.08
N TYR A 333 15.08 -20.71 -20.78
CA TYR A 333 16.02 -21.71 -20.27
C TYR A 333 15.35 -22.97 -19.71
N LYS A 334 14.05 -23.19 -19.97
CA LYS A 334 13.27 -24.27 -19.35
C LYS A 334 13.88 -25.66 -19.56
N ASP A 335 14.32 -25.98 -20.77
CA ASP A 335 14.86 -27.30 -21.07
C ASP A 335 16.27 -27.52 -20.53
N LEU A 336 17.07 -26.45 -20.45
CA LEU A 336 18.36 -26.46 -19.75
C LEU A 336 18.15 -26.74 -18.26
N LEU A 337 17.23 -26.03 -17.61
CA LEU A 337 16.90 -26.24 -16.20
C LEU A 337 16.39 -27.67 -15.94
N LYS A 338 15.56 -28.22 -16.83
CA LYS A 338 15.15 -29.64 -16.74
C LYS A 338 16.33 -30.60 -16.79
N LYS A 339 17.29 -30.37 -17.69
CA LYS A 339 18.50 -31.19 -17.79
C LYS A 339 19.32 -31.14 -16.50
N LEU A 340 19.52 -29.95 -15.94
CA LEU A 340 20.26 -29.76 -14.68
C LEU A 340 19.56 -30.44 -13.50
N ASN A 341 18.24 -30.34 -13.45
CA ASN A 341 17.43 -30.96 -12.40
C ASN A 341 17.51 -32.50 -12.41
N LYS A 342 17.83 -33.14 -13.54
CA LYS A 342 18.02 -34.60 -13.60
C LYS A 342 19.29 -35.08 -12.88
N ASN A 343 20.27 -34.19 -12.71
CA ASN A 343 21.55 -34.51 -12.09
C ASN A 343 21.59 -34.10 -10.60
N LEU A 344 20.44 -33.73 -10.02
CA LEU A 344 20.33 -33.42 -8.60
C LEU A 344 20.29 -34.71 -7.78
N THR A 345 20.90 -34.65 -6.60
CA THR A 345 20.73 -35.69 -5.57
C THR A 345 19.28 -35.70 -5.05
N GLU A 346 18.90 -36.78 -4.37
CA GLU A 346 17.54 -36.89 -3.78
C GLU A 346 17.26 -35.78 -2.77
N GLU A 347 18.24 -35.42 -1.93
CA GLU A 347 18.14 -34.29 -0.99
C GLU A 347 17.91 -32.97 -1.74
N GLU A 348 18.68 -32.73 -2.80
CA GLU A 348 18.59 -31.51 -3.59
C GLU A 348 17.25 -31.39 -4.34
N LEU A 349 16.70 -32.52 -4.80
CA LEU A 349 15.37 -32.59 -5.40
C LEU A 349 14.29 -32.24 -4.38
N LEU A 350 14.40 -32.75 -3.15
CA LEU A 350 13.45 -32.46 -2.07
C LEU A 350 13.46 -30.97 -1.70
N ARG A 351 14.63 -30.36 -1.49
CA ARG A 351 14.72 -28.90 -1.22
C ARG A 351 14.33 -28.02 -2.41
N ASN A 352 14.29 -28.56 -3.63
CA ASN A 352 13.81 -27.87 -4.83
C ASN A 352 12.30 -28.06 -5.08
N SER A 353 11.56 -28.57 -4.10
CA SER A 353 10.11 -28.69 -4.13
C SER A 353 9.44 -27.66 -3.21
N PHE A 354 8.14 -27.44 -3.39
CA PHE A 354 7.37 -26.59 -2.48
C PHE A 354 7.04 -27.36 -1.22
N GLY A 355 7.21 -26.71 -0.06
CA GLY A 355 6.82 -27.28 1.22
C GLY A 355 5.33 -27.08 1.51
N GLU A 356 4.88 -27.72 2.58
CA GLU A 356 3.52 -27.58 3.10
C GLU A 356 3.51 -26.69 4.35
N MET A 357 2.39 -26.01 4.57
CA MET A 357 2.18 -25.25 5.81
C MET A 357 2.12 -26.24 6.98
N LYS A 358 2.88 -25.96 8.04
CA LYS A 358 2.88 -26.78 9.27
C LYS A 358 2.22 -26.01 10.40
N GLU A 359 1.18 -26.60 10.97
CA GLU A 359 0.53 -26.10 12.17
C GLU A 359 0.98 -26.92 13.38
N PHE A 360 1.35 -26.22 14.44
CA PHE A 360 1.82 -26.83 15.68
C PHE A 360 0.83 -26.50 16.78
N HIS A 361 0.22 -27.54 17.35
CA HIS A 361 -0.69 -27.42 18.48
C HIS A 361 -0.03 -28.04 19.70
N SER A 362 -0.30 -27.48 20.88
CA SER A 362 0.04 -28.17 22.13
C SER A 362 -0.77 -29.47 22.21
N HIS A 363 -0.22 -30.51 22.84
CA HIS A 363 -0.92 -31.78 23.03
C HIS A 363 -2.31 -31.58 23.64
N LYS A 364 -2.38 -30.72 24.67
CA LYS A 364 -3.61 -30.37 25.37
C LYS A 364 -4.64 -29.72 24.42
N THR A 365 -4.20 -28.81 23.55
CA THR A 365 -5.07 -28.16 22.55
C THR A 365 -5.58 -29.18 21.53
N LYS A 366 -4.75 -30.12 21.10
CA LYS A 366 -5.14 -31.15 20.12
C LYS A 366 -6.18 -32.11 20.69
N GLU A 367 -6.03 -32.52 21.95
CA GLU A 367 -7.05 -33.33 22.64
C GLU A 367 -8.36 -32.56 22.82
N GLN A 368 -8.29 -31.28 23.20
CA GLN A 368 -9.48 -30.42 23.31
C GLN A 368 -10.19 -30.27 21.95
N MET A 369 -9.45 -30.02 20.86
CA MET A 369 -10.02 -29.94 19.51
C MET A 369 -10.70 -31.25 19.11
N LYS A 370 -10.07 -32.41 19.37
CA LYS A 370 -10.67 -33.70 19.07
C LYS A 370 -11.98 -33.95 19.83
N ILE A 371 -12.03 -33.62 21.12
CA ILE A 371 -13.26 -33.76 21.91
C ILE A 371 -14.33 -32.79 21.40
N LEU A 372 -13.94 -31.60 20.94
CA LEU A 372 -14.86 -30.62 20.35
C LEU A 372 -15.43 -31.11 19.02
N ASP A 373 -14.60 -31.70 18.14
CA ASP A 373 -15.04 -32.31 16.88
C ASP A 373 -16.00 -33.49 17.15
N ASP A 374 -15.69 -34.34 18.13
CA ASP A 374 -16.58 -35.42 18.58
C ASP A 374 -17.92 -34.86 19.10
N CYS A 375 -17.90 -33.75 19.85
CA CYS A 375 -19.12 -33.08 20.29
C CYS A 375 -19.97 -32.61 19.11
N ILE A 376 -19.35 -31.93 18.12
CA ILE A 376 -20.02 -31.40 16.93
C ILE A 376 -20.68 -32.53 16.16
N PHE A 377 -19.93 -33.60 15.88
CA PHE A 377 -20.44 -34.80 15.21
C PHE A 377 -21.63 -35.43 15.95
N LEU A 378 -21.57 -35.53 17.29
CA LEU A 378 -22.67 -36.08 18.10
C LEU A 378 -23.91 -35.19 18.09
N MET A 379 -23.73 -33.86 18.08
CA MET A 379 -24.84 -32.89 17.97
C MET A 379 -25.51 -32.95 16.60
N GLU A 380 -24.73 -33.04 15.52
CA GLU A 380 -25.24 -33.20 14.15
C GLU A 380 -26.09 -34.48 13.98
N ASN A 381 -25.75 -35.53 14.74
CA ASN A 381 -26.49 -36.79 14.76
C ASN A 381 -27.59 -36.86 15.84
N ASN A 382 -28.02 -35.72 16.41
CA ASN A 382 -29.05 -35.61 17.45
C ASN A 382 -28.78 -36.43 18.74
N ASN A 383 -27.52 -36.76 19.03
CA ASN A 383 -27.11 -37.52 20.22
C ASN A 383 -26.67 -36.59 21.36
N TYR A 384 -27.62 -35.81 21.87
CA TYR A 384 -27.37 -34.71 22.79
C TYR A 384 -26.82 -35.16 24.16
N ASP A 385 -27.24 -36.31 24.68
CA ASP A 385 -26.79 -36.82 25.97
C ASP A 385 -25.29 -37.17 25.98
N ASN A 386 -24.78 -37.73 24.89
CA ASN A 386 -23.35 -38.06 24.77
C ASN A 386 -22.52 -36.83 24.41
N ALA A 387 -23.07 -35.90 23.62
CA ALA A 387 -22.43 -34.60 23.39
C ALA A 387 -22.23 -33.84 24.72
N LEU A 388 -23.23 -33.84 25.61
CA LEU A 388 -23.14 -33.19 26.92
C LEU A 388 -22.04 -33.80 27.82
N LYS A 389 -21.82 -35.12 27.75
CA LYS A 389 -20.71 -35.78 28.46
C LYS A 389 -19.35 -35.32 27.96
N LYS A 390 -19.19 -35.21 26.64
CA LYS A 390 -17.95 -34.75 25.99
C LYS A 390 -17.67 -33.27 26.28
N ILE A 391 -18.69 -32.42 26.34
CA ILE A 391 -18.58 -31.02 26.79
C ILE A 391 -18.08 -30.93 28.24
N ASN A 392 -18.59 -31.78 29.13
CA ASN A 392 -18.13 -31.80 30.52
C ASN A 392 -16.68 -32.29 30.66
N GLU A 393 -16.25 -33.23 29.81
CA GLU A 393 -14.85 -33.68 29.70
C GLU A 393 -13.94 -32.51 29.30
N LEU A 394 -14.33 -31.76 28.27
CA LEU A 394 -13.66 -30.52 27.83
C LEU A 394 -13.51 -29.48 28.96
N ILE A 395 -14.59 -29.20 29.69
CA ILE A 395 -14.60 -28.22 30.79
C ILE A 395 -13.61 -28.64 31.89
N ARG A 396 -13.50 -29.94 32.18
CA ARG A 396 -12.53 -30.46 33.17
C ARG A 396 -11.08 -30.31 32.71
N MET A 397 -10.82 -30.38 31.41
CA MET A 397 -9.47 -30.19 30.87
C MET A 397 -9.04 -28.72 30.89
N ILE A 398 -9.97 -27.77 30.88
CA ILE A 398 -9.69 -26.32 30.87
C ILE A 398 -9.40 -25.78 32.27
N LYS A 399 -10.02 -26.37 33.30
CA LYS A 399 -9.68 -26.13 34.72
C LYS A 399 -8.35 -26.78 35.08
#